data_AF-A0A2L0RVV8-F1
#
_entry.id   AF-A0A2L0RVV8-F1
#
_cell.length_a   1.000
_cell.length_b   1.000
_cell.length_c   1.000
_cell.angle_alpha   90.00
_cell.angle_beta   90.00
_cell.angle_gamma   90.00
#
_symmetry.space_group_name_H-M   'P 1'
#
loop_
_entity.id
_entity.type
_entity.pdbx_description
1 polymer ?
#
loop_
_entity_poly.entity_id
_entity_poly.type
_entity_poly.pdbx_seq_one_letter_code
_entity_poly.pdbx_strand_id
1 'polypeptide(L)'
;MDMSIKSYQASTQAKVSTQEKPPSSNPVNLPSGDVALKTTETVTISDSARALYALSKADDKQASMSNKDLKGQYAKGQSDMYNFGQRIAGGNLNNEDLLPKTADPARLALGQQSLDYAIGLSKLPPEKLPNPFEGMARNGLSNIVYDGSGTYTDAERYAAYGELSKQDETYFSKFYANITNGGDNSEIFKGIMDYFDDLPAVEKAAYPDGFKDSIKSLYQEQLEQSGPLALLRQSTENDADKLAPSVFNKAQSPEKMLQAVLEKAIALSTA
;
A
#
# COMPACT_ATOMS: atom_id res chain seq x y z
N MET A 1 -22.33 5.44 33.09
CA MET A 1 -21.84 6.10 31.86
C MET A 1 -22.39 5.31 30.70
N ASP A 2 -23.49 5.77 30.13
CA ASP A 2 -24.14 5.08 29.01
C ASP A 2 -23.39 5.36 27.70
N MET A 3 -23.10 4.30 26.95
CA MET A 3 -22.49 4.40 25.62
C MET A 3 -23.52 4.03 24.57
N SER A 4 -24.16 5.04 23.97
CA SER A 4 -25.09 4.85 22.86
C SER A 4 -24.36 4.36 21.61
N ILE A 5 -24.60 3.09 21.24
CA ILE A 5 -24.17 2.54 19.96
C ILE A 5 -25.04 3.14 18.85
N LYS A 6 -24.48 4.03 18.03
CA LYS A 6 -25.12 4.48 16.79
C LYS A 6 -25.01 3.38 15.73
N SER A 7 -26.11 2.72 15.43
CA SER A 7 -26.21 1.76 14.33
C SER A 7 -26.24 2.48 12.98
N TYR A 8 -25.19 2.30 12.18
CA TYR A 8 -25.20 2.70 10.77
C TYR A 8 -25.82 1.58 9.93
N GLN A 9 -27.05 1.77 9.46
CA GLN A 9 -27.64 0.89 8.44
C GLN A 9 -27.23 1.34 7.04
N ALA A 10 -26.34 0.58 6.40
CA ALA A 10 -26.08 0.72 4.97
C ALA A 10 -27.23 0.05 4.19
N SER A 11 -28.04 0.85 3.50
CA SER A 11 -29.22 0.36 2.78
C SER A 11 -28.86 -0.23 1.41
N THR A 12 -28.58 -1.53 1.36
CA THR A 12 -28.41 -2.29 0.11
C THR A 12 -29.76 -2.67 -0.49
N GLN A 13 -30.17 -2.00 -1.58
CA GLN A 13 -31.37 -2.38 -2.34
C GLN A 13 -31.11 -3.65 -3.18
N ALA A 14 -31.36 -4.82 -2.60
CA ALA A 14 -31.41 -6.07 -3.34
C ALA A 14 -32.62 -6.08 -4.29
N LYS A 15 -32.37 -6.28 -5.60
CA LYS A 15 -33.42 -6.30 -6.63
C LYS A 15 -34.09 -7.68 -6.66
N VAL A 16 -35.36 -7.74 -6.24
CA VAL A 16 -36.12 -8.99 -6.06
C VAL A 16 -36.43 -9.68 -7.39
N SER A 17 -36.37 -11.02 -7.39
CA SER A 17 -37.07 -11.90 -8.34
C SER A 17 -37.83 -12.96 -7.53
N THR A 18 -39.05 -13.33 -7.93
CA THR A 18 -40.08 -13.90 -7.04
C THR A 18 -40.51 -15.34 -7.44
N GLN A 19 -41.07 -16.10 -6.49
CA GLN A 19 -42.01 -17.25 -6.69
C GLN A 19 -41.33 -18.58 -7.11
N GLU A 20 -41.59 -19.79 -6.57
CA GLU A 20 -42.45 -20.37 -5.50
C GLU A 20 -41.87 -21.77 -5.10
N LYS A 21 -42.36 -22.66 -4.20
CA LYS A 21 -43.52 -22.81 -3.29
C LYS A 21 -43.17 -23.81 -2.16
N PRO A 22 -43.65 -23.69 -0.90
CA PRO A 22 -43.43 -24.69 0.15
C PRO A 22 -44.52 -25.81 0.18
N PRO A 23 -44.19 -27.04 0.64
CA PRO A 23 -45.17 -28.09 0.94
C PRO A 23 -45.75 -27.98 2.37
N SER A 24 -46.93 -28.57 2.55
CA SER A 24 -47.80 -28.43 3.74
C SER A 24 -47.20 -28.91 5.07
N SER A 25 -47.63 -28.24 6.15
CA SER A 25 -47.56 -28.75 7.53
C SER A 25 -48.56 -29.89 7.78
N ASN A 26 -48.30 -30.71 8.81
CA ASN A 26 -49.29 -31.23 9.75
C ASN A 26 -48.60 -31.73 11.05
N PRO A 27 -49.30 -31.81 12.20
CA PRO A 27 -48.66 -31.77 13.52
C PRO A 27 -48.52 -33.13 14.25
N VAL A 28 -47.56 -33.23 15.17
CA VAL A 28 -47.44 -34.31 16.18
C VAL A 28 -47.03 -33.71 17.54
N ASN A 29 -47.57 -34.28 18.63
CA ASN A 29 -47.47 -33.81 20.02
C ASN A 29 -46.06 -33.48 20.56
N LEU A 30 -46.00 -32.46 21.42
CA LEU A 30 -45.03 -32.39 22.51
C LEU A 30 -45.48 -33.29 23.68
N PRO A 31 -44.56 -34.04 24.31
CA PRO A 31 -44.54 -34.25 25.75
C PRO A 31 -43.68 -33.16 26.41
N SER A 32 -44.20 -32.47 27.43
CA SER A 32 -43.42 -31.45 28.15
C SER A 32 -42.27 -32.08 28.94
N GLY A 33 -41.06 -31.61 28.69
CA GLY A 33 -39.86 -31.94 29.49
C GLY A 33 -39.04 -30.69 29.71
N ASP A 34 -39.12 -30.11 30.92
CA ASP A 34 -38.31 -28.95 31.33
C ASP A 34 -36.84 -29.36 31.50
N VAL A 35 -36.10 -29.36 30.39
CA VAL A 35 -34.64 -29.31 30.41
C VAL A 35 -34.24 -27.90 30.02
N ALA A 36 -34.01 -27.06 31.03
CA ALA A 36 -33.53 -25.69 30.86
C ALA A 36 -32.08 -25.67 30.35
N LEU A 37 -31.91 -25.98 29.06
CA LEU A 37 -30.68 -25.75 28.32
C LEU A 37 -30.39 -24.25 28.35
N LYS A 38 -29.47 -23.85 29.23
CA LYS A 38 -28.77 -22.58 29.10
C LYS A 38 -27.85 -22.67 27.89
N THR A 39 -28.43 -22.47 26.71
CA THR A 39 -27.70 -22.20 25.48
C THR A 39 -26.96 -20.87 25.67
N THR A 40 -25.73 -20.95 26.16
CA THR A 40 -24.85 -19.78 26.22
C THR A 40 -24.47 -19.43 24.78
N GLU A 41 -25.22 -18.51 24.16
CA GLU A 41 -24.99 -18.08 22.78
C GLU A 41 -23.66 -17.32 22.67
N THR A 42 -22.58 -18.05 22.49
CA THR A 42 -21.24 -17.51 22.25
C THR A 42 -21.16 -16.96 20.84
N VAL A 43 -21.40 -15.65 20.68
CA VAL A 43 -21.23 -14.95 19.42
C VAL A 43 -19.75 -14.93 19.02
N THR A 44 -19.37 -15.85 18.13
CA THR A 44 -18.00 -15.97 17.63
C THR A 44 -17.77 -15.04 16.44
N ILE A 45 -16.93 -14.01 16.62
CA ILE A 45 -16.50 -13.12 15.54
C ILE A 45 -15.51 -13.88 14.63
N SER A 46 -15.79 -13.92 13.33
CA SER A 46 -14.93 -14.56 12.31
C SER A 46 -13.58 -13.86 12.15
N ASP A 47 -12.55 -14.58 11.71
CA ASP A 47 -11.20 -14.02 11.60
C ASP A 47 -11.11 -12.99 10.46
N SER A 48 -11.97 -13.05 9.44
CA SER A 48 -12.17 -11.99 8.44
C SER A 48 -12.62 -10.69 9.09
N ALA A 49 -13.61 -10.74 10.00
CA ALA A 49 -14.08 -9.56 10.70
C ALA A 49 -13.03 -9.01 11.68
N ARG A 50 -12.19 -9.87 12.27
CA ARG A 50 -11.05 -9.45 13.10
C ARG A 50 -9.96 -8.75 12.28
N ALA A 51 -9.64 -9.29 11.09
CA ALA A 51 -8.67 -8.68 10.18
C ALA A 51 -9.12 -7.29 9.70
N LEU A 52 -10.39 -7.17 9.29
CA LEU A 52 -10.98 -5.87 8.93
C LEU A 52 -11.00 -4.88 10.11
N TYR A 53 -11.30 -5.34 11.33
CA TYR A 53 -11.23 -4.50 12.52
C TYR A 53 -9.79 -4.03 12.80
N ALA A 54 -8.81 -4.93 12.76
CA ALA A 54 -7.40 -4.59 12.92
C ALA A 54 -6.93 -3.58 11.86
N LEU A 55 -7.33 -3.76 10.61
CA LEU A 55 -7.05 -2.85 9.50
C LEU A 55 -7.63 -1.45 9.75
N SER A 56 -8.89 -1.37 10.21
CA SER A 56 -9.54 -0.10 10.60
C SER A 56 -8.90 0.61 11.80
N LYS A 57 -7.94 -0.03 12.47
CA LYS A 57 -7.17 0.51 13.60
C LYS A 57 -5.66 0.58 13.36
N ALA A 58 -5.21 0.28 12.15
CA ALA A 58 -3.80 0.30 11.83
C ALA A 58 -3.25 1.73 11.65
N ASP A 59 -4.01 2.64 11.03
CA ASP A 59 -3.67 4.08 10.95
C ASP A 59 -3.59 4.73 12.35
N ASP A 60 -4.62 4.53 13.20
CA ASP A 60 -4.63 4.99 14.62
C ASP A 60 -3.38 4.49 15.38
N LYS A 61 -3.01 3.23 15.17
CA LYS A 61 -1.85 2.58 15.79
C LYS A 61 -0.55 3.18 15.29
N GLN A 62 -0.35 3.31 13.97
CA GLN A 62 0.87 3.89 13.40
C GLN A 62 1.07 5.35 13.81
N ALA A 63 -0.01 6.15 13.88
CA ALA A 63 0.04 7.53 14.35
C ALA A 63 0.50 7.67 15.82
N SER A 64 0.43 6.59 16.62
CA SER A 64 0.91 6.53 18.01
C SER A 64 2.36 6.00 18.16
N MET A 65 2.99 5.52 17.09
CA MET A 65 4.34 4.96 17.12
C MET A 65 5.43 6.04 16.99
N SER A 66 6.64 5.77 17.52
CA SER A 66 7.76 6.69 17.30
C SER A 66 8.33 6.55 15.87
N ASN A 67 8.98 7.60 15.35
CA ASN A 67 9.68 7.55 14.04
C ASN A 67 10.69 6.39 13.98
N LYS A 68 11.31 6.01 15.11
CA LYS A 68 12.21 4.85 15.19
C LYS A 68 11.47 3.53 14.99
N ASP A 69 10.30 3.38 15.59
CA ASP A 69 9.51 2.14 15.49
C ASP A 69 8.85 2.01 14.12
N LEU A 70 8.46 3.13 13.50
CA LEU A 70 8.01 3.19 12.10
C LEU A 70 9.15 2.84 11.14
N LYS A 71 10.34 3.44 11.29
CA LYS A 71 11.56 3.06 10.53
C LYS A 71 11.89 1.57 10.68
N GLY A 72 11.76 1.03 11.89
CA GLY A 72 11.94 -0.41 12.15
C GLY A 72 10.87 -1.31 11.51
N GLN A 73 9.61 -0.90 11.57
CA GLN A 73 8.48 -1.63 10.96
C GLN A 73 8.59 -1.65 9.42
N TYR A 74 8.94 -0.52 8.80
CA TYR A 74 9.21 -0.42 7.38
C TYR A 74 10.35 -1.35 6.95
N ALA A 75 11.51 -1.22 7.60
CA ALA A 75 12.69 -2.01 7.27
C ALA A 75 12.46 -3.52 7.46
N LYS A 76 11.71 -3.93 8.49
CA LYS A 76 11.29 -5.33 8.65
C LYS A 76 10.36 -5.76 7.51
N GLY A 77 9.33 -4.96 7.18
CA GLY A 77 8.38 -5.28 6.11
C GLY A 77 9.07 -5.50 4.76
N GLN A 78 9.97 -4.59 4.36
CA GLN A 78 10.77 -4.73 3.14
C GLN A 78 11.64 -6.00 3.14
N SER A 79 12.29 -6.31 4.27
CA SER A 79 13.07 -7.54 4.42
C SER A 79 12.20 -8.80 4.35
N ASP A 80 11.02 -8.81 4.99
CA ASP A 80 10.08 -9.92 4.91
C ASP A 80 9.65 -10.18 3.45
N MET A 81 9.28 -9.13 2.70
CA MET A 81 8.81 -9.26 1.32
C MET A 81 9.91 -9.76 0.39
N TYR A 82 11.14 -9.25 0.54
CA TYR A 82 12.30 -9.77 -0.19
C TYR A 82 12.56 -11.25 0.13
N ASN A 83 12.63 -11.61 1.41
CA ASN A 83 12.89 -12.99 1.84
C ASN A 83 11.79 -13.96 1.36
N PHE A 84 10.52 -13.52 1.38
CA PHE A 84 9.40 -14.32 0.89
C PHE A 84 9.45 -14.52 -0.63
N GLY A 85 9.72 -13.45 -1.40
CA GLY A 85 9.91 -13.54 -2.86
C GLY A 85 11.04 -14.50 -3.24
N GLN A 86 12.18 -14.42 -2.56
CA GLN A 86 13.31 -15.35 -2.75
C GLN A 86 12.94 -16.80 -2.39
N ARG A 87 12.14 -17.02 -1.33
CA ARG A 87 11.68 -18.36 -0.92
C ARG A 87 10.71 -18.97 -1.93
N ILE A 88 9.79 -18.17 -2.47
CA ILE A 88 8.83 -18.55 -3.51
C ILE A 88 9.56 -18.88 -4.82
N ALA A 89 10.46 -18.01 -5.28
CA ALA A 89 11.28 -18.26 -6.47
C ALA A 89 12.22 -19.48 -6.33
N GLY A 90 12.62 -19.81 -5.11
CA GLY A 90 13.40 -21.01 -4.79
C GLY A 90 12.61 -22.33 -4.78
N GLY A 91 11.27 -22.30 -4.93
CA GLY A 91 10.40 -23.49 -5.03
C GLY A 91 10.28 -24.39 -3.79
N ASN A 92 11.07 -24.14 -2.73
CA ASN A 92 11.12 -24.95 -1.51
C ASN A 92 9.99 -24.56 -0.54
N LEU A 93 8.75 -24.89 -0.90
CA LEU A 93 7.54 -24.54 -0.16
C LEU A 93 6.62 -25.73 0.09
N ASN A 94 6.17 -25.85 1.34
CA ASN A 94 4.87 -26.44 1.66
C ASN A 94 3.85 -25.31 1.54
N ASN A 95 2.85 -25.42 0.67
CA ASN A 95 1.87 -24.36 0.47
C ASN A 95 0.94 -24.20 1.68
N GLU A 96 0.68 -25.32 2.36
CA GLU A 96 -0.14 -25.44 3.56
C GLU A 96 0.42 -24.64 4.75
N ASP A 97 1.76 -24.50 4.83
CA ASP A 97 2.42 -23.67 5.85
C ASP A 97 2.30 -22.16 5.60
N LEU A 98 1.88 -21.75 4.39
CA LEU A 98 1.71 -20.34 3.99
C LEU A 98 0.26 -19.86 4.05
N LEU A 99 -0.71 -20.76 4.23
CA LEU A 99 -2.12 -20.44 4.37
C LEU A 99 -2.46 -19.97 5.81
N PRO A 100 -3.47 -19.09 5.99
CA PRO A 100 -3.87 -18.62 7.30
C PRO A 100 -4.44 -19.78 8.14
N LYS A 101 -3.98 -19.90 9.39
CA LYS A 101 -4.32 -21.02 10.29
C LYS A 101 -5.68 -20.78 10.97
N THR A 102 -6.74 -20.85 10.16
CA THR A 102 -8.13 -20.56 10.55
C THR A 102 -9.12 -21.53 9.89
N ALA A 103 -10.31 -21.63 10.46
CA ALA A 103 -11.46 -22.32 9.88
C ALA A 103 -12.42 -21.38 9.11
N ASP A 104 -12.13 -20.08 9.05
CA ASP A 104 -12.91 -19.09 8.29
C ASP A 104 -12.69 -19.27 6.77
N PRO A 105 -13.71 -19.68 6.00
CA PRO A 105 -13.56 -19.93 4.56
C PRO A 105 -13.16 -18.67 3.77
N ALA A 106 -13.54 -17.48 4.23
CA ALA A 106 -13.21 -16.23 3.54
C ALA A 106 -11.73 -15.83 3.77
N ARG A 107 -11.17 -16.08 4.96
CA ARG A 107 -9.73 -15.93 5.18
C ARG A 107 -8.93 -16.96 4.38
N LEU A 108 -9.36 -18.23 4.38
CA LEU A 108 -8.70 -19.30 3.61
C LEU A 108 -8.68 -18.98 2.11
N ALA A 109 -9.81 -18.52 1.55
CA ALA A 109 -9.89 -18.12 0.14
C ALA A 109 -8.94 -16.95 -0.20
N LEU A 110 -8.91 -15.91 0.63
CA LEU A 110 -8.01 -14.76 0.44
C LEU A 110 -6.52 -15.17 0.53
N GLY A 111 -6.19 -16.04 1.48
CA GLY A 111 -4.83 -16.58 1.64
C GLY A 111 -4.40 -17.43 0.45
N GLN A 112 -5.29 -18.28 -0.06
CA GLN A 112 -5.04 -19.09 -1.26
C GLN A 112 -4.84 -18.19 -2.49
N GLN A 113 -5.73 -17.23 -2.74
CA GLN A 113 -5.59 -16.29 -3.87
C GLN A 113 -4.28 -15.49 -3.82
N SER A 114 -3.86 -15.08 -2.62
CA SER A 114 -2.60 -14.35 -2.42
C SER A 114 -1.37 -15.24 -2.66
N LEU A 115 -1.44 -16.50 -2.24
CA LEU A 115 -0.39 -17.49 -2.46
C LEU A 115 -0.29 -17.88 -3.95
N ASP A 116 -1.43 -18.12 -4.61
CA ASP A 116 -1.50 -18.41 -6.03
C ASP A 116 -0.91 -17.24 -6.83
N TYR A 117 -1.29 -16.00 -6.53
CA TYR A 117 -0.71 -14.78 -7.12
C TYR A 117 0.81 -14.71 -6.95
N ALA A 118 1.33 -14.93 -5.72
CA ALA A 118 2.77 -14.90 -5.45
C ALA A 118 3.54 -15.99 -6.22
N ILE A 119 3.01 -17.22 -6.28
CA ILE A 119 3.57 -18.33 -7.07
C ILE A 119 3.45 -18.07 -8.58
N GLY A 120 2.41 -17.34 -9.01
CA GLY A 120 2.23 -16.89 -10.39
C GLY A 120 3.35 -15.96 -10.83
N LEU A 121 3.69 -14.97 -10.00
CA LEU A 121 4.77 -14.01 -10.27
C LEU A 121 6.16 -14.66 -10.40
N SER A 122 6.42 -15.77 -9.71
CA SER A 122 7.74 -16.43 -9.73
C SER A 122 7.93 -17.48 -10.83
N LYS A 123 6.91 -17.75 -11.64
CA LYS A 123 7.02 -18.64 -12.80
C LYS A 123 7.82 -17.95 -13.92
N LEU A 124 8.38 -18.75 -14.83
CA LEU A 124 9.07 -18.26 -16.02
C LEU A 124 8.46 -18.91 -17.28
N PRO A 125 7.67 -18.19 -18.09
CA PRO A 125 7.23 -16.81 -17.90
C PRO A 125 6.27 -16.63 -16.70
N PRO A 126 6.17 -15.42 -16.11
CA PRO A 126 5.22 -15.15 -15.03
C PRO A 126 3.76 -15.35 -15.46
N GLU A 127 2.97 -15.92 -14.56
CA GLU A 127 1.55 -16.17 -14.79
C GLU A 127 0.70 -14.97 -14.35
N LYS A 128 -0.18 -14.48 -15.23
CA LYS A 128 -1.02 -13.30 -15.00
C LYS A 128 -2.27 -13.66 -14.20
N LEU A 129 -2.08 -13.92 -12.91
CA LEU A 129 -3.16 -14.10 -11.94
C LEU A 129 -3.62 -12.72 -11.39
N PRO A 130 -4.91 -12.55 -11.07
CA PRO A 130 -5.42 -11.31 -10.49
C PRO A 130 -4.87 -11.11 -9.07
N ASN A 131 -4.60 -9.87 -8.69
CA ASN A 131 -4.20 -9.56 -7.32
C ASN A 131 -5.46 -9.45 -6.43
N PRO A 132 -5.59 -10.21 -5.33
CA PRO A 132 -6.79 -10.17 -4.49
C PRO A 132 -7.00 -8.83 -3.75
N PHE A 133 -6.00 -7.93 -3.76
CA PHE A 133 -6.09 -6.58 -3.22
C PHE A 133 -6.22 -5.48 -4.29
N GLU A 134 -6.43 -5.84 -5.56
CA GLU A 134 -6.54 -4.89 -6.67
C GLU A 134 -7.61 -3.80 -6.41
N GLY A 135 -7.22 -2.53 -6.54
CA GLY A 135 -8.10 -1.39 -6.30
C GLY A 135 -8.32 -1.04 -4.82
N MET A 136 -7.64 -1.69 -3.87
CA MET A 136 -7.60 -1.25 -2.48
C MET A 136 -6.81 0.06 -2.35
N ALA A 137 -7.26 0.96 -1.46
CA ALA A 137 -6.57 2.23 -1.19
C ALA A 137 -5.23 2.04 -0.45
N ARG A 138 -4.27 2.94 -0.71
CA ARG A 138 -2.87 2.83 -0.23
C ARG A 138 -2.74 2.53 1.26
N ASN A 139 -3.44 3.26 2.14
CA ASN A 139 -3.38 3.00 3.60
C ASN A 139 -3.76 1.55 3.93
N GLY A 140 -4.78 0.99 3.28
CA GLY A 140 -5.19 -0.40 3.49
C GLY A 140 -4.08 -1.38 3.11
N LEU A 141 -3.53 -1.23 1.90
CA LEU A 141 -2.43 -2.04 1.40
C LEU A 141 -1.18 -1.95 2.29
N SER A 142 -0.77 -0.73 2.65
CA SER A 142 0.37 -0.44 3.50
C SER A 142 0.23 -1.09 4.88
N ASN A 143 -0.92 -0.91 5.51
CA ASN A 143 -1.21 -1.53 6.81
C ASN A 143 -1.25 -3.06 6.77
N ILE A 144 -1.51 -3.69 5.62
CA ILE A 144 -1.34 -5.14 5.42
C ILE A 144 0.16 -5.46 5.30
N VAL A 145 0.88 -4.85 4.35
CA VAL A 145 2.31 -5.11 4.08
C VAL A 145 3.17 -4.98 5.34
N TYR A 146 2.93 -3.93 6.12
CA TYR A 146 3.71 -3.60 7.32
C TYR A 146 3.10 -4.17 8.62
N ASP A 147 2.07 -5.02 8.56
CA ASP A 147 1.56 -5.70 9.76
C ASP A 147 2.56 -6.72 10.32
N GLY A 148 3.15 -6.37 11.45
CA GLY A 148 3.96 -7.28 12.27
C GLY A 148 3.17 -8.13 13.27
N SER A 149 1.84 -8.07 13.31
CA SER A 149 1.02 -8.81 14.28
C SER A 149 0.71 -10.26 13.90
N GLY A 150 0.87 -10.61 12.61
CA GLY A 150 0.49 -11.94 12.10
C GLY A 150 -1.00 -12.09 11.81
N THR A 151 -1.71 -10.97 11.60
CA THR A 151 -3.11 -10.97 11.12
C THR A 151 -3.20 -11.43 9.65
N TYR A 152 -2.14 -11.15 8.90
CA TYR A 152 -1.95 -11.50 7.50
C TYR A 152 -0.77 -12.45 7.32
N THR A 153 -0.85 -13.36 6.35
CA THR A 153 0.27 -14.25 5.99
C THR A 153 1.28 -13.52 5.11
N ASP A 154 2.51 -14.01 5.02
CA ASP A 154 3.52 -13.40 4.14
C ASP A 154 3.10 -13.41 2.66
N ALA A 155 2.26 -14.36 2.24
CA ALA A 155 1.66 -14.37 0.89
C ALA A 155 0.69 -13.20 0.67
N GLU A 156 -0.18 -12.93 1.63
CA GLU A 156 -1.14 -11.81 1.60
C GLU A 156 -0.43 -10.46 1.64
N ARG A 157 0.60 -10.36 2.48
CA ARG A 157 1.48 -9.18 2.55
C ARG A 157 2.22 -8.98 1.23
N TYR A 158 2.72 -10.03 0.59
CA TYR A 158 3.40 -9.96 -0.70
C TYR A 158 2.45 -9.58 -1.85
N ALA A 159 1.21 -10.09 -1.83
CA ALA A 159 0.18 -9.65 -2.76
C ALA A 159 -0.17 -8.16 -2.58
N ALA A 160 -0.38 -7.69 -1.34
CA ALA A 160 -0.61 -6.28 -1.08
C ALA A 160 0.58 -5.39 -1.49
N TYR A 161 1.82 -5.87 -1.30
CA TYR A 161 3.04 -5.20 -1.77
C TYR A 161 3.12 -5.12 -3.30
N GLY A 162 2.66 -6.15 -4.02
CA GLY A 162 2.53 -6.15 -5.48
C GLY A 162 1.54 -5.09 -5.99
N GLU A 163 0.42 -4.89 -5.31
CA GLU A 163 -0.53 -3.82 -5.66
C GLU A 163 0.02 -2.43 -5.32
N LEU A 164 0.71 -2.22 -4.18
CA LEU A 164 1.43 -0.97 -3.90
C LEU A 164 2.43 -0.65 -5.03
N SER A 165 3.28 -1.62 -5.39
CA SER A 165 4.29 -1.46 -6.45
C SER A 165 3.67 -1.07 -7.79
N LYS A 166 2.54 -1.67 -8.14
CA LYS A 166 1.74 -1.33 -9.33
C LYS A 166 1.10 0.05 -9.24
N GLN A 167 0.62 0.46 -8.06
CA GLN A 167 0.09 1.81 -7.84
C GLN A 167 1.20 2.88 -7.94
N ASP A 168 2.41 2.58 -7.47
CA ASP A 168 3.60 3.44 -7.60
C ASP A 168 4.03 3.58 -9.05
N GLU A 169 4.15 2.47 -9.79
CA GLU A 169 4.43 2.47 -11.23
C GLU A 169 3.37 3.28 -12.00
N THR A 170 2.08 3.09 -11.67
CA THR A 170 0.95 3.83 -12.27
C THR A 170 0.94 5.31 -11.88
N TYR A 171 1.54 5.68 -10.75
CA TYR A 171 1.69 7.07 -10.33
C TYR A 171 2.87 7.74 -11.06
N PHE A 172 4.08 7.17 -10.96
CA PHE A 172 5.30 7.80 -11.47
C PHE A 172 5.45 7.74 -13.00
N SER A 173 4.84 6.75 -13.68
CA SER A 173 4.82 6.69 -15.15
C SER A 173 4.23 7.92 -15.84
N LYS A 174 3.35 8.67 -15.15
CA LYS A 174 2.80 9.95 -15.61
C LYS A 174 3.89 11.01 -15.80
N PHE A 175 4.96 10.97 -15.00
CA PHE A 175 6.08 11.90 -15.11
C PHE A 175 7.15 11.44 -16.11
N TYR A 176 7.28 10.12 -16.36
CA TYR A 176 8.21 9.60 -17.37
C TYR A 176 7.92 10.11 -18.79
N ALA A 177 6.65 10.40 -19.11
CA ALA A 177 6.31 11.01 -20.40
C ALA A 177 6.68 12.50 -20.51
N ASN A 178 6.75 13.21 -19.38
CA ASN A 178 6.73 14.67 -19.32
C ASN A 178 8.03 15.31 -18.80
N ILE A 179 8.96 14.54 -18.24
CA ILE A 179 10.24 15.05 -17.73
C ILE A 179 11.16 15.51 -18.87
N THR A 180 11.74 16.70 -18.71
CA THR A 180 12.50 17.40 -19.75
C THR A 180 13.91 17.74 -19.30
N ASN A 181 14.88 17.53 -20.22
CA ASN A 181 16.28 17.89 -20.03
C ASN A 181 16.47 19.42 -20.03
N GLY A 182 16.27 20.06 -18.88
CA GLY A 182 16.40 21.51 -18.70
C GLY A 182 15.18 22.33 -19.15
N GLY A 183 14.01 21.70 -19.30
CA GLY A 183 12.73 22.39 -19.41
C GLY A 183 12.01 22.47 -18.06
N ASP A 184 10.72 22.82 -18.06
CA ASP A 184 9.97 22.92 -16.81
C ASP A 184 9.47 21.56 -16.29
N ASN A 185 10.12 21.05 -15.25
CA ASN A 185 9.68 19.89 -14.47
C ASN A 185 8.87 20.29 -13.20
N SER A 186 8.29 21.51 -13.14
CA SER A 186 7.60 22.02 -11.94
C SER A 186 6.47 21.12 -11.46
N GLU A 187 5.77 20.44 -12.38
CA GLU A 187 4.73 19.45 -12.07
C GLU A 187 5.27 18.18 -11.41
N ILE A 188 6.52 17.81 -11.70
CA ILE A 188 7.15 16.57 -11.20
C ILE A 188 7.56 16.75 -9.74
N PHE A 189 8.18 17.88 -9.38
CA PHE A 189 8.47 18.16 -7.98
C PHE A 189 7.19 18.31 -7.14
N LYS A 190 6.12 18.91 -7.69
CA LYS A 190 4.78 18.92 -7.06
C LYS A 190 4.29 17.50 -6.84
N GLY A 191 4.26 16.68 -7.90
CA GLY A 191 3.85 15.27 -7.80
C GLY A 191 4.65 14.45 -6.79
N ILE A 192 5.97 14.67 -6.64
CA ILE A 192 6.75 14.01 -5.59
C ILE A 192 6.37 14.51 -4.18
N MET A 193 6.10 15.81 -4.01
CA MET A 193 5.64 16.37 -2.74
C MET A 193 4.22 15.90 -2.37
N ASP A 194 3.31 15.86 -3.34
CA ASP A 194 1.92 15.42 -3.18
C ASP A 194 1.88 13.92 -2.85
N TYR A 195 2.62 13.09 -3.60
CA TYR A 195 2.83 11.68 -3.29
C TYR A 195 3.38 11.48 -1.88
N PHE A 196 4.41 12.22 -1.50
CA PHE A 196 5.01 12.13 -0.17
C PHE A 196 4.02 12.56 0.93
N ASP A 197 3.13 13.52 0.68
CA ASP A 197 2.07 13.90 1.62
C ASP A 197 0.97 12.84 1.75
N ASP A 198 0.66 12.09 0.70
CA ASP A 198 -0.32 11.00 0.72
C ASP A 198 0.22 9.68 1.31
N LEU A 199 1.53 9.53 1.51
CA LEU A 199 2.12 8.31 2.07
C LEU A 199 1.64 8.00 3.52
N PRO A 200 1.33 6.73 3.84
CA PRO A 200 1.16 6.25 5.22
C PRO A 200 2.37 6.51 6.12
N ALA A 201 2.16 6.58 7.43
CA ALA A 201 3.18 6.99 8.39
C ALA A 201 4.41 6.05 8.38
N VAL A 202 4.21 4.74 8.20
CA VAL A 202 5.30 3.76 8.06
C VAL A 202 6.12 3.94 6.77
N GLU A 203 5.49 4.36 5.66
CA GLU A 203 6.19 4.63 4.40
C GLU A 203 6.93 5.97 4.43
N LYS A 204 6.31 7.02 4.97
CA LYS A 204 6.99 8.32 5.22
C LYS A 204 8.26 8.14 6.04
N ALA A 205 8.23 7.25 7.03
CA ALA A 205 9.37 6.95 7.89
C ALA A 205 10.55 6.32 7.13
N ALA A 206 10.37 5.74 5.94
CA ALA A 206 11.47 5.25 5.11
C ALA A 206 12.41 6.35 4.60
N TYR A 207 11.89 7.58 4.47
CA TYR A 207 12.62 8.71 3.91
C TYR A 207 13.49 9.40 4.97
N PRO A 208 14.61 10.04 4.56
CA PRO A 208 15.38 10.90 5.43
C PRO A 208 14.55 12.09 5.94
N ASP A 209 14.83 12.51 7.17
CA ASP A 209 14.13 13.62 7.80
C ASP A 209 14.43 14.91 6.99
N GLY A 210 13.41 15.65 6.57
CA GLY A 210 13.57 16.82 5.68
C GLY A 210 13.50 16.54 4.17
N PHE A 211 13.28 15.29 3.72
CA PHE A 211 13.13 14.94 2.29
C PHE A 211 12.14 15.82 1.51
N LYS A 212 11.02 16.21 2.11
CA LYS A 212 10.05 17.10 1.46
C LYS A 212 10.62 18.50 1.21
N ASP A 213 11.38 19.04 2.18
CA ASP A 213 12.00 20.36 2.05
C ASP A 213 13.18 20.36 1.08
N SER A 214 13.89 19.22 0.89
CA SER A 214 14.87 19.11 -0.19
C SER A 214 14.23 19.04 -1.58
N ILE A 215 13.14 18.29 -1.78
CA ILE A 215 12.35 18.34 -3.03
C ILE A 215 11.83 19.76 -3.31
N LYS A 216 11.31 20.44 -2.28
CA LYS A 216 10.87 21.84 -2.35
C LYS A 216 12.01 22.81 -2.66
N SER A 217 13.22 22.54 -2.19
CA SER A 217 14.43 23.31 -2.54
C SER A 217 14.77 23.15 -4.02
N LEU A 218 14.77 21.92 -4.55
CA LEU A 218 14.99 21.64 -5.98
C LEU A 218 13.92 22.30 -6.87
N TYR A 219 12.67 22.38 -6.40
CA TYR A 219 11.61 23.12 -7.07
C TYR A 219 11.91 24.63 -7.18
N GLN A 220 12.41 25.27 -6.11
CA GLN A 220 12.82 26.68 -6.17
C GLN A 220 14.08 26.86 -7.05
N GLU A 221 15.06 25.96 -6.94
CA GLU A 221 16.27 25.96 -7.78
C GLU A 221 15.91 25.96 -9.28
N GLN A 222 14.92 25.16 -9.69
CA GLN A 222 14.45 25.16 -11.08
C GLN A 222 13.66 26.43 -11.44
N LEU A 223 12.82 26.97 -10.55
CA LEU A 223 12.13 28.25 -10.81
C LEU A 223 13.13 29.41 -11.00
N GLU A 224 14.26 29.40 -10.28
CA GLU A 224 15.34 30.36 -10.49
C GLU A 224 16.07 30.12 -11.83
N GLN A 225 16.36 28.87 -12.20
CA GLN A 225 17.03 28.50 -13.46
C GLN A 225 16.16 28.70 -14.72
N SER A 226 14.84 28.54 -14.62
CA SER A 226 13.89 28.70 -15.73
C SER A 226 13.22 30.09 -15.77
N GLY A 227 13.45 30.94 -14.76
CA GLY A 227 12.84 32.26 -14.65
C GLY A 227 13.49 33.33 -15.55
N PRO A 228 12.83 34.48 -15.79
CA PRO A 228 13.36 35.56 -16.63
C PRO A 228 14.74 36.11 -16.21
N LEU A 229 15.10 35.97 -14.93
CA LEU A 229 16.38 36.40 -14.39
C LEU A 229 17.57 35.51 -14.83
N ALA A 230 17.34 34.21 -15.08
CA ALA A 230 18.38 33.32 -15.61
C ALA A 230 18.73 33.64 -17.06
N LEU A 231 17.73 33.98 -17.88
CA LEU A 231 17.95 34.42 -19.27
C LEU A 231 18.79 35.71 -19.32
N LEU A 232 18.59 36.62 -18.36
CA LEU A 232 19.43 37.82 -18.22
C LEU A 232 20.87 37.46 -17.80
N ARG A 233 21.07 36.58 -16.81
CA ARG A 233 22.41 36.11 -16.41
C ARG A 233 23.16 35.43 -17.56
N GLN A 234 22.52 34.51 -18.29
CA GLN A 234 23.11 33.87 -19.47
C GLN A 234 23.49 34.86 -20.58
N SER A 235 22.80 36.02 -20.68
CA SER A 235 23.19 37.07 -21.63
C SER A 235 24.43 37.88 -21.21
N THR A 236 24.85 37.77 -19.95
CA THR A 236 25.99 38.51 -19.37
C THR A 236 27.20 37.65 -18.97
N GLU A 237 27.01 36.35 -18.74
CA GLU A 237 28.02 35.46 -18.13
C GLU A 237 28.52 34.38 -19.12
N ASN A 238 29.15 34.79 -20.24
CA ASN A 238 29.74 33.86 -21.22
C ASN A 238 31.20 33.43 -20.91
N ASP A 239 31.86 34.05 -19.92
CA ASP A 239 33.29 33.84 -19.62
C ASP A 239 33.57 33.53 -18.12
N ALA A 240 32.56 33.12 -17.35
CA ALA A 240 32.68 32.80 -15.91
C ALA A 240 32.43 31.31 -15.61
N ASP A 241 33.21 30.78 -14.68
CA ASP A 241 33.40 29.34 -14.46
C ASP A 241 32.16 28.57 -13.95
N LYS A 242 32.22 27.24 -14.12
CA LYS A 242 31.24 26.22 -13.70
C LYS A 242 30.49 26.53 -12.39
N LEU A 243 29.18 26.80 -12.47
CA LEU A 243 28.29 26.84 -11.31
C LEU A 243 27.26 25.70 -11.34
N ALA A 244 27.29 24.87 -10.29
CA ALA A 244 26.42 23.73 -9.98
C ALA A 244 26.33 22.58 -11.03
N PRO A 245 26.50 21.31 -10.63
CA PRO A 245 26.08 20.19 -11.47
C PRO A 245 24.55 20.15 -11.54
N SER A 246 23.98 20.37 -12.73
CA SER A 246 22.54 20.24 -12.94
C SER A 246 22.08 18.80 -12.69
N VAL A 247 20.88 18.67 -12.13
CA VAL A 247 20.20 17.38 -11.89
C VAL A 247 19.88 16.65 -13.19
N PHE A 248 19.58 17.43 -14.25
CA PHE A 248 19.05 16.93 -15.51
C PHE A 248 20.16 16.82 -16.56
N ASN A 249 20.80 15.65 -16.64
CA ASN A 249 21.89 15.41 -17.58
C ASN A 249 21.34 14.95 -18.94
N LYS A 250 21.68 15.70 -20.00
CA LYS A 250 21.13 15.68 -21.38
C LYS A 250 21.08 14.31 -22.12
N ALA A 251 21.57 13.24 -21.51
CA ALA A 251 21.64 11.89 -22.08
C ALA A 251 20.92 10.80 -21.25
N GLN A 252 20.19 11.16 -20.18
CA GLN A 252 19.44 10.22 -19.35
C GLN A 252 18.05 9.92 -19.93
N SER A 253 17.52 8.71 -19.66
CA SER A 253 16.10 8.39 -19.90
C SER A 253 15.23 9.05 -18.83
N PRO A 254 13.92 9.24 -19.09
CA PRO A 254 12.98 9.79 -18.11
C PRO A 254 13.00 9.15 -16.71
N GLU A 255 13.05 7.82 -16.64
CA GLU A 255 13.13 7.10 -15.36
C GLU A 255 14.41 7.47 -14.60
N LYS A 256 15.55 7.57 -15.32
CA LYS A 256 16.85 7.94 -14.75
C LYS A 256 16.93 9.41 -14.35
N MET A 257 16.18 10.29 -15.03
CA MET A 257 16.03 11.69 -14.59
C MET A 257 15.21 11.77 -13.29
N LEU A 258 14.10 11.03 -13.17
CA LEU A 258 13.32 10.99 -11.92
C LEU A 258 14.15 10.39 -10.77
N GLN A 259 14.88 9.31 -11.04
CA GLN A 259 15.83 8.72 -10.08
C GLN A 259 16.88 9.74 -9.61
N ALA A 260 17.52 10.47 -10.53
CA ALA A 260 18.51 11.50 -10.19
C ALA A 260 17.94 12.65 -9.34
N VAL A 261 16.67 13.03 -9.56
CA VAL A 261 15.95 14.00 -8.71
C VAL A 261 15.76 13.45 -7.28
N LEU A 262 15.31 12.20 -7.15
CA LEU A 262 15.11 11.56 -5.85
C LEU A 262 16.44 11.36 -5.10
N GLU A 263 17.51 10.96 -5.80
CA GLU A 263 18.86 10.81 -5.24
C GLU A 263 19.45 12.15 -4.77
N LYS A 264 19.33 13.24 -5.55
CA LYS A 264 19.77 14.57 -5.11
C LYS A 264 18.95 15.06 -3.91
N ALA A 265 17.65 14.79 -3.88
CA ALA A 265 16.80 15.15 -2.75
C ALA A 265 17.19 14.40 -1.46
N ILE A 266 17.49 13.10 -1.54
CA ILE A 266 18.04 12.32 -0.42
C ILE A 266 19.36 12.93 0.06
N ALA A 267 20.32 13.18 -0.86
CA ALA A 267 21.62 13.76 -0.52
C ALA A 267 21.51 15.11 0.20
N LEU A 268 20.62 15.99 -0.29
CA LEU A 268 20.33 17.30 0.32
C LEU A 268 19.69 17.22 1.72
N SER A 269 18.93 16.15 2.01
CA SER A 269 18.36 15.90 3.34
C SER A 269 19.29 15.17 4.33
N THR A 270 20.49 14.80 3.88
CA THR A 270 21.51 14.12 4.71
C THR A 270 22.72 15.01 5.05
N ALA A 271 22.65 16.30 4.74
CA ALA A 271 23.73 17.29 4.86
C ALA A 271 23.49 18.28 6.02
#